data_AF-A0A2I0JCM6-F1
#
_entry.id   AF-A0A2I0JCM6-F1
#
_cell.length_a   1.000
_cell.length_b   1.000
_cell.length_c   1.000
_cell.angle_alpha   90.00
_cell.angle_beta   90.00
_cell.angle_gamma   90.00
#
_symmetry.space_group_name_H-M   'P 1'
#
loop_
_entity.id
_entity.type
_entity.pdbx_description
1 polymer ?
#
loop_
_entity_poly.entity_id
_entity_poly.type
_entity_poly.pdbx_seq_one_letter_code
_entity_poly.pdbx_strand_id
1 'polypeptide(L)'
;MESGTANRGNGVPENLKQQLAIAVRSIQWSYGIFWSISPSQPGMLEWGDGYYNGDIKTRKTVQAVEFNADELGLQRSEQLRELYESLSAGESSGQIRRPSAALSPEDLTDTEWYYLVCMSFHFDIGQG
;
A
#
# COMPACT_ATOMS: atom_id res chain seq x y z
N MET A 1 5.64 36.67 -24.70
CA MET A 1 4.51 35.69 -24.69
C MET A 1 5.01 34.50 -23.91
N GLU A 2 4.70 34.50 -22.62
CA GLU A 2 5.09 33.47 -21.66
C GLU A 2 4.09 32.34 -21.78
N SER A 3 4.54 31.14 -22.19
CA SER A 3 3.73 29.94 -22.19
C SER A 3 4.29 29.00 -21.13
N GLY A 4 3.79 29.16 -19.91
CA GLY A 4 3.98 28.20 -18.84
C GLY A 4 3.13 26.98 -19.11
N THR A 5 3.74 25.90 -19.60
CA THR A 5 3.12 24.58 -19.58
C THR A 5 3.26 24.01 -18.18
N ALA A 6 2.21 24.18 -17.38
CA ALA A 6 2.05 23.50 -16.10
C ALA A 6 2.04 22.00 -16.34
N ASN A 7 3.15 21.35 -15.99
CA ASN A 7 3.28 19.90 -15.97
C ASN A 7 2.41 19.39 -14.80
N ARG A 8 1.17 18.96 -15.08
CA ARG A 8 0.31 18.29 -14.10
C ARG A 8 0.88 16.90 -13.84
N GLY A 9 1.81 16.82 -12.89
CA GLY A 9 2.22 15.56 -12.29
C GLY A 9 1.03 14.91 -11.58
N ASN A 10 0.89 13.59 -11.77
CA ASN A 10 -0.09 12.72 -11.13
C ASN A 10 -0.32 13.07 -9.66
N GLY A 11 -1.58 13.22 -9.28
CA GLY A 11 -2.06 13.81 -8.02
C GLY A 11 -1.92 12.95 -6.77
N VAL A 12 -0.82 12.21 -6.61
CA VAL A 12 -0.45 11.60 -5.32
C VAL A 12 0.60 12.50 -4.66
N PRO A 13 0.33 13.11 -3.49
CA PRO A 13 1.32 13.90 -2.78
C PRO A 13 2.59 13.08 -2.50
N GLU A 14 3.78 13.63 -2.75
CA GLU A 14 5.08 12.95 -2.60
C GLU A 14 5.35 12.34 -1.19
N ASN A 15 4.49 12.63 -0.21
CA ASN A 15 4.61 12.18 1.19
C ASN A 15 3.33 11.51 1.73
N LEU A 16 2.41 11.09 0.86
CA LEU A 16 1.10 10.56 1.28
C LEU A 16 1.23 9.35 2.21
N LYS A 17 2.11 8.39 1.88
CA LYS A 17 2.36 7.22 2.72
C LYS A 17 2.80 7.59 4.15
N GLN A 18 3.63 8.61 4.29
CA GLN A 18 4.10 9.08 5.60
C GLN A 18 2.98 9.79 6.36
N GLN A 19 2.14 10.55 5.67
CA GLN A 19 0.94 11.17 6.26
C GLN A 19 -0.05 10.10 6.74
N LEU A 20 -0.26 9.04 5.95
CA LEU A 20 -1.05 7.88 6.35
C LEU A 20 -0.44 7.19 7.56
N ALA A 21 0.89 7.00 7.60
CA ALA A 21 1.59 6.42 8.74
C ALA A 21 1.31 7.20 10.04
N ILE A 22 1.46 8.52 10.01
CA ILE A 22 1.16 9.40 11.15
C ILE A 22 -0.31 9.25 11.58
N ALA A 23 -1.25 9.35 10.63
CA ALA A 23 -2.68 9.30 10.91
C ALA A 23 -3.10 7.95 11.52
N VAL A 24 -2.76 6.84 10.86
CA VAL A 24 -3.12 5.48 11.27
C VAL A 24 -2.56 5.15 12.65
N ARG A 25 -1.31 5.51 12.93
CA ARG A 25 -0.67 5.26 14.23
C ARG A 25 -1.27 6.11 15.33
N SER A 26 -1.59 7.38 15.05
CA SER A 26 -2.15 8.30 16.05
C SER A 26 -3.46 7.82 16.68
N ILE A 27 -4.19 6.97 15.96
CA ILE A 27 -5.45 6.35 16.39
C ILE A 27 -5.39 4.82 16.47
N GLN A 28 -4.18 4.24 16.40
CA GLN A 28 -3.91 2.81 16.53
C GLN A 28 -4.75 1.91 15.60
N TRP A 29 -4.99 2.36 14.37
CA TRP A 29 -5.65 1.53 13.35
C TRP A 29 -4.68 0.53 12.74
N SER A 30 -5.23 -0.57 12.21
CA SER A 30 -4.43 -1.62 11.56
C SER A 30 -3.93 -1.21 10.17
N TYR A 31 -4.62 -0.31 9.47
CA TYR A 31 -4.17 0.21 8.18
C TYR A 31 -4.91 1.50 7.82
N GLY A 32 -4.42 2.18 6.79
CA GLY A 32 -5.10 3.26 6.09
C GLY A 32 -4.86 3.13 4.59
N ILE A 33 -5.91 3.35 3.80
CA ILE A 33 -5.88 3.22 2.33
C ILE A 33 -6.38 4.52 1.74
N PHE A 34 -5.67 5.01 0.73
CA PHE A 34 -6.07 6.13 -0.09
C PHE A 34 -6.53 5.64 -1.46
N TRP A 35 -7.78 5.91 -1.78
CA TRP A 35 -8.36 5.66 -3.10
C TRP A 35 -8.27 6.94 -3.94
N SER A 36 -7.64 6.84 -5.11
CA SER A 36 -7.48 7.95 -6.04
C SER A 36 -8.48 7.85 -7.19
N ILE A 37 -8.92 8.99 -7.71
CA ILE A 37 -9.68 9.02 -8.96
C ILE A 37 -8.79 8.49 -10.08
N SER A 38 -9.26 7.48 -10.81
CA SER A 38 -8.51 6.89 -11.91
C SER A 38 -8.25 7.94 -12.99
N PRO A 39 -6.99 8.16 -13.40
CA PRO A 39 -6.66 9.08 -14.49
C PRO A 39 -7.08 8.51 -15.84
N SER A 40 -7.22 7.18 -15.94
CA SER A 40 -7.59 6.49 -17.18
C SER A 40 -9.10 6.35 -17.36
N GLN A 41 -9.87 6.36 -16.26
CA GLN A 41 -11.31 6.17 -16.28
C GLN A 41 -12.01 7.15 -15.31
N PRO A 42 -12.45 8.32 -15.82
CA PRO A 42 -13.23 9.26 -15.02
C PRO A 42 -14.49 8.61 -14.47
N GLY A 43 -14.75 8.77 -13.17
CA GLY A 43 -15.89 8.12 -12.51
C GLY A 43 -15.52 6.87 -11.72
N MET A 44 -14.27 6.42 -11.78
CA MET A 44 -13.79 5.26 -11.03
C MET A 44 -12.70 5.67 -10.01
N LEU A 45 -12.69 5.01 -8.87
CA LEU A 45 -11.64 5.04 -7.86
C LEU A 45 -10.78 3.79 -7.98
N GLU A 46 -9.47 3.97 -7.93
CA GLU A 46 -8.47 2.90 -7.93
C GLU A 46 -7.54 3.05 -6.71
N TRP A 47 -6.80 1.99 -6.40
CA TRP A 47 -5.79 2.05 -5.35
C TRP A 47 -4.77 3.16 -5.63
N GLY A 48 -4.67 4.13 -4.71
CA GLY A 48 -3.70 5.22 -4.80
C GLY A 48 -2.46 4.95 -3.96
N ASP A 49 -2.64 4.77 -2.66
CA ASP A 49 -1.55 4.44 -1.72
C ASP A 49 -2.11 3.83 -0.42
N GLY A 50 -1.25 3.33 0.46
CA GLY A 50 -1.66 2.77 1.74
C GLY A 50 -0.53 2.61 2.75
N TYR A 51 -0.92 2.44 4.01
CA TYR A 51 -0.05 2.13 5.13
C TYR A 51 -0.65 1.02 6.00
N TYR A 52 0.15 0.00 6.29
CA TYR A 52 -0.18 -1.13 7.16
C TYR A 52 0.54 -1.01 8.52
N ASN A 53 -0.23 -1.16 9.59
CA ASN A 53 0.18 -1.09 10.99
C ASN A 53 -0.38 -2.26 11.83
N GLY A 54 -0.98 -3.26 11.18
CA GLY A 54 -1.61 -4.38 11.85
C GLY A 54 -0.62 -5.42 12.35
N ASP A 55 -1.16 -6.51 12.90
CA ASP A 55 -0.37 -7.63 13.39
C ASP A 55 0.40 -8.33 12.26
N ILE A 56 1.58 -8.85 12.58
CA ILE A 56 2.44 -9.60 11.66
C ILE A 56 2.77 -10.92 12.36
N LYS A 57 2.61 -12.08 11.70
CA LYS A 57 2.78 -13.41 12.33
C LYS A 57 4.12 -13.59 13.05
N THR A 58 5.18 -12.93 12.59
CA THR A 58 6.53 -13.01 13.19
C THR A 58 6.72 -12.13 14.42
N ARG A 59 5.76 -11.26 14.77
CA ARG A 59 5.86 -10.30 15.86
C ARG A 59 5.12 -10.77 17.11
N LYS A 60 5.64 -11.82 17.76
CA LYS A 60 5.45 -12.02 19.21
C LYS A 60 6.71 -11.55 19.96
N THR A 61 7.00 -10.25 19.91
CA THR A 61 8.01 -9.68 20.79
C THR A 61 7.57 -8.30 21.27
N VAL A 62 7.29 -8.28 22.57
CA VAL A 62 7.19 -7.17 23.52
C VAL A 62 7.75 -5.83 23.00
N GLN A 63 6.90 -4.80 23.00
CA GLN A 63 7.25 -3.37 23.00
C GLN A 63 8.48 -2.99 22.16
N ALA A 64 8.35 -3.02 20.84
CA ALA A 64 9.32 -2.31 20.00
C ALA A 64 9.07 -0.81 20.19
N VAL A 65 10.05 -0.16 20.83
CA VAL A 65 10.22 1.29 20.99
C VAL A 65 9.61 2.04 19.80
N GLU A 66 8.74 3.00 20.07
CA GLU A 66 7.93 3.76 19.10
C GLU A 66 8.73 4.37 17.93
N PHE A 67 10.06 4.48 18.06
CA PHE A 67 10.97 5.01 17.06
C PHE A 67 11.18 4.10 15.84
N ASN A 68 11.03 2.77 15.98
CA ASN A 68 11.17 1.83 14.85
C ASN A 68 9.83 1.41 14.25
N ALA A 69 8.70 1.80 14.86
CA ALA A 69 7.38 1.38 14.39
C ALA A 69 7.04 1.98 13.02
N ASP A 70 7.50 3.20 12.74
CA ASP A 70 7.31 3.88 11.45
C ASP A 70 8.00 3.15 10.32
N GLU A 71 9.31 2.92 10.45
CA GLU A 71 10.11 2.22 9.45
C GLU A 71 9.60 0.79 9.22
N LEU A 72 9.20 0.09 10.30
CA LEU A 72 8.66 -1.27 10.19
C LEU A 72 7.31 -1.32 9.46
N GLY A 73 6.37 -0.42 9.81
CA GLY A 73 5.07 -0.36 9.13
C GLY A 73 5.22 0.03 7.66
N LEU A 74 6.12 0.99 7.36
CA LEU A 74 6.45 1.38 5.98
C LEU A 74 7.05 0.20 5.21
N GLN A 75 8.05 -0.48 5.79
CA GLN A 75 8.66 -1.66 5.19
C GLN A 75 7.62 -2.76 4.95
N ARG A 76 6.73 -3.02 5.92
CA ARG A 76 5.69 -4.04 5.75
C ARG A 76 4.70 -3.68 4.65
N SER A 77 4.33 -2.40 4.57
CA SER A 77 3.45 -1.87 3.52
C SER A 77 4.06 -2.08 2.13
N GLU A 78 5.37 -1.83 1.97
CA GLU A 78 6.09 -2.10 0.73
C GLU A 78 6.15 -3.60 0.40
N GLN A 79 6.46 -4.46 1.38
CA GLN A 79 6.49 -5.90 1.16
C GLN A 79 5.14 -6.46 0.67
N LEU A 80 4.03 -5.95 1.21
CA LEU A 80 2.68 -6.34 0.77
C LEU A 80 2.39 -5.83 -0.65
N ARG A 81 2.85 -4.62 -0.99
CA ARG A 81 2.73 -4.06 -2.34
C ARG A 81 3.54 -4.85 -3.37
N GLU A 82 4.81 -5.15 -3.08
CA GLU A 82 5.67 -5.96 -3.95
C GLU A 82 5.09 -7.36 -4.16
N LEU A 83 4.51 -7.96 -3.11
CA LEU A 83 3.82 -9.25 -3.23
C LEU A 83 2.58 -9.14 -4.13
N TYR A 84 1.74 -8.11 -3.95
CA TYR A 84 0.60 -7.85 -4.84
C TYR A 84 1.05 -7.71 -6.30
N GLU A 85 2.07 -6.89 -6.57
CA GLU A 85 2.61 -6.68 -7.91
C GLU A 85 3.09 -8.02 -8.51
N SER A 86 3.82 -8.83 -7.74
CA SER A 86 4.26 -10.17 -8.16
C SER A 86 3.10 -11.13 -8.44
N LEU A 87 2.01 -11.07 -7.68
CA LEU A 87 0.83 -11.92 -7.90
C LEU A 87 0.03 -11.45 -9.12
N SER A 88 -0.11 -10.13 -9.30
CA SER A 88 -0.88 -9.52 -10.38
C SER A 88 -0.25 -9.73 -11.77
N ALA A 89 1.08 -9.78 -11.85
CA ALA A 89 1.82 -10.00 -13.11
C ALA A 89 1.71 -11.44 -13.68
N GLY A 90 1.19 -12.39 -12.89
CA GLY A 90 1.10 -13.82 -13.25
C GLY A 90 2.46 -14.52 -13.39
N GLU A 91 2.47 -15.83 -13.63
CA GLU A 91 3.70 -16.64 -13.84
C GLU A 91 4.47 -16.32 -15.14
N SER A 92 4.06 -15.29 -15.88
CA SER A 92 4.54 -14.99 -17.24
C SER A 92 5.93 -14.34 -17.31
N SER A 93 6.47 -13.85 -16.20
CA SER A 93 7.83 -13.29 -16.15
C SER A 93 8.80 -14.28 -15.51
N GLY A 94 9.50 -15.06 -16.32
CA GLY A 94 10.57 -15.96 -15.88
C GLY A 94 11.79 -15.28 -15.23
N GLN A 95 11.75 -13.98 -14.91
CA GLN A 95 12.90 -13.22 -14.40
C GLN A 95 12.61 -12.03 -13.48
N ILE A 96 11.40 -11.88 -12.90
CA ILE A 96 11.33 -11.06 -11.66
C ILE A 96 11.87 -11.97 -10.57
N ARG A 97 13.16 -11.83 -10.25
CA ARG A 97 13.80 -12.49 -9.12
C ARG A 97 12.89 -12.25 -7.92
N ARG A 98 12.12 -13.25 -7.49
CA ARG A 98 11.51 -13.23 -6.16
C ARG A 98 12.64 -12.82 -5.24
N PRO A 99 12.57 -11.68 -4.53
CA PRO A 99 13.44 -11.48 -3.40
C PRO A 99 13.36 -12.77 -2.59
N SER A 100 14.49 -13.42 -2.29
CA SER A 100 14.48 -14.68 -1.52
C SER A 100 13.88 -14.49 -0.10
N ALA A 101 13.54 -13.24 0.25
CA ALA A 101 12.84 -12.79 1.45
C ALA A 101 11.39 -12.30 1.16
N ALA A 102 10.84 -12.53 -0.03
CA ALA A 102 9.47 -12.16 -0.38
C ALA A 102 8.48 -12.98 0.45
N LEU A 103 7.47 -12.30 0.97
CA LEU A 103 6.42 -12.92 1.77
C LEU A 103 5.69 -13.97 0.94
N SER A 104 5.47 -15.15 1.50
CA SER A 104 4.58 -16.13 0.91
C SER A 104 3.14 -15.74 1.23
N PRO A 105 2.19 -15.84 0.28
CA PRO A 105 0.77 -15.60 0.54
C PRO A 105 0.23 -16.36 1.76
N GLU A 106 0.71 -17.58 1.99
CA GLU A 106 0.31 -18.49 3.08
C GLU A 106 0.79 -18.00 4.46
N ASP A 107 1.84 -17.17 4.47
CA ASP A 107 2.42 -16.61 5.70
C ASP A 107 1.72 -15.33 6.16
N LEU A 108 0.77 -14.80 5.38
CA LEU A 108 0.02 -13.60 5.74
C LEU A 108 -1.06 -13.88 6.79
N THR A 109 -1.24 -12.95 7.73
CA THR A 109 -2.45 -12.90 8.57
C THR A 109 -3.67 -12.54 7.73
N ASP A 110 -4.87 -12.77 8.25
CA ASP A 110 -6.12 -12.39 7.56
C ASP A 110 -6.17 -10.88 7.27
N THR A 111 -5.68 -10.05 8.18
CA THR A 111 -5.62 -8.58 8.02
C THR A 111 -4.64 -8.18 6.92
N GLU A 112 -3.48 -8.83 6.85
CA GLU A 112 -2.50 -8.60 5.79
C GLU A 112 -3.04 -9.02 4.43
N TRP A 113 -3.70 -10.19 4.38
CA TRP A 113 -4.34 -10.68 3.17
C TRP A 113 -5.43 -9.72 2.70
N TYR A 114 -6.30 -9.25 3.61
CA TYR A 114 -7.33 -8.27 3.28
C TYR A 114 -6.75 -6.98 2.71
N TYR A 115 -5.75 -6.40 3.39
CA TYR A 115 -5.06 -5.20 2.91
C TYR A 115 -4.44 -5.38 1.53
N LEU A 116 -3.81 -6.53 1.28
CA LEU A 116 -3.24 -6.88 -0.03
C LEU A 116 -4.33 -6.98 -1.11
N VAL A 117 -5.42 -7.70 -0.83
CA VAL A 117 -6.55 -7.85 -1.76
C VAL A 117 -7.18 -6.50 -2.09
N CYS A 118 -7.20 -5.55 -1.15
CA CYS A 118 -7.69 -4.20 -1.42
C CYS A 118 -6.98 -3.53 -2.61
N MET A 119 -5.70 -3.80 -2.84
CA MET A 119 -4.96 -3.22 -3.99
C MET A 119 -5.54 -3.61 -5.35
N SER A 120 -6.37 -4.67 -5.42
CA SER A 120 -7.04 -5.12 -6.64
C SER A 120 -8.41 -4.49 -6.90
N PHE A 121 -9.00 -3.80 -5.91
CA PHE A 121 -10.34 -3.25 -6.03
C PHE A 121 -10.39 -1.94 -6.80
N HIS A 122 -11.52 -1.74 -7.46
CA HIS A 122 -11.91 -0.51 -8.12
C HIS A 122 -13.37 -0.23 -7.75
N PHE A 123 -13.74 1.04 -7.62
CA PHE A 123 -15.08 1.45 -7.23
C PHE A 123 -15.61 2.53 -8.15
N ASP A 124 -16.87 2.43 -8.57
CA ASP A 124 -17.55 3.57 -9.18
C ASP A 124 -17.80 4.66 -8.13
N ILE A 125 -17.64 5.93 -8.51
CA ILE A 125 -17.91 7.05 -7.62
C ILE A 125 -19.40 7.03 -7.22
N GLY A 126 -19.64 6.98 -5.91
CA GLY A 126 -20.99 6.90 -5.33
C GLY A 126 -21.46 5.48 -5.02
N GLN A 127 -20.62 4.47 -5.24
CA GLN A 127 -20.84 3.08 -4.82
C GLN A 127 -19.85 2.69 -3.71
N GLY A 128 -20.26 1.79 -2.81
CA GLY A 128 -19.45 1.30 -1.68
C GLY A 128 -20.15 0.19 -0.92
#